data_AF-N6TQL6-F1
#
_entry.id   AF-N6TQL6-F1
#
_cell.length_a   1.000
_cell.length_b   1.000
_cell.length_c   1.000
_cell.angle_alpha   90.00
_cell.angle_beta   90.00
_cell.angle_gamma   90.00
#
_symmetry.space_group_name_H-M   'P 1'
#
loop_
_entity.id
_entity.type
_entity.pdbx_description
1 polymer ?
#
loop_
_entity_poly.entity_id
_entity_poly.type
_entity_poly.pdbx_seq_one_letter_code
_entity_poly.pdbx_strand_id
1 'polypeptide(L)' 'MSTKFKFAIDRGGTFTDVFAQCPGGKIRVLKLLSEDPQHYKDAPTEGIRRILEEASCTSLKPFRASFS' A
#
# COMPACT_ATOMS: atom_id res chain seq x y z
N MET A 1 -4.02 -6.76 -20.98
CA MET A 1 -3.37 -6.20 -19.77
C MET A 1 -4.46 -5.76 -18.80
N SER A 2 -4.38 -6.13 -17.51
CA SER A 2 -5.37 -5.68 -16.52
C SER A 2 -5.21 -4.17 -16.27
N THR A 3 -6.34 -3.46 -16.18
CA THR A 3 -6.40 -2.02 -15.85
C THR A 3 -6.58 -1.77 -14.36
N LYS A 4 -6.63 -2.82 -13.55
CA LYS A 4 -6.88 -2.75 -12.10
C LYS A 4 -5.59 -2.96 -11.33
N PHE A 5 -5.50 -2.32 -10.16
CA PHE A 5 -4.53 -2.72 -9.15
C PHE A 5 -4.98 -4.03 -8.50
N LYS A 6 -4.02 -4.89 -8.19
CA LYS A 6 -4.20 -6.05 -7.33
C LYS A 6 -3.21 -5.97 -6.20
N PHE A 7 -3.67 -6.13 -4.97
CA PHE A 7 -2.84 -6.12 -3.79
C PHE A 7 -2.89 -7.47 -3.09
N ALA A 8 -1.75 -7.90 -2.55
CA ALA A 8 -1.65 -8.95 -1.56
C ALA A 8 -0.90 -8.36 -0.36
N ILE A 9 -1.48 -8.52 0.82
CA ILE A 9 -0.95 -7.98 2.07
C ILE A 9 -0.69 -9.15 3.01
N ASP A 10 0.54 -9.24 3.51
CA ASP A 10 0.91 -10.15 4.59
C ASP A 10 1.15 -9.33 5.85
N ARG A 11 0.19 -9.41 6.79
CA ARG A 11 0.31 -8.74 8.09
C ARG A 11 1.13 -9.66 9.00
N GLY A 12 2.35 -9.27 9.27
CA GLY A 12 3.27 -10.01 10.12
C GLY A 12 3.57 -9.31 11.45
N GLY A 13 4.46 -9.93 12.25
CA GLY A 13 4.90 -9.44 13.55
C GLY A 13 5.56 -8.06 13.49
N THR A 14 6.87 -7.99 13.23
CA THR A 14 7.59 -6.70 13.17
C THR A 14 7.31 -5.92 11.90
N PHE A 15 7.01 -6.60 10.79
CA PHE A 15 6.81 -5.98 9.49
C PHE A 15 5.54 -6.46 8.79
N THR A 16 4.96 -5.57 7.99
CA THR A 16 3.89 -5.84 7.04
C THR A 16 4.43 -5.74 5.63
N ASP A 17 4.25 -6.80 4.85
CA ASP A 17 4.65 -6.88 3.45
C ASP A 17 3.46 -6.56 2.53
N VAL A 18 3.69 -5.72 1.53
CA VAL A 18 2.70 -5.25 0.58
C VAL A 18 3.19 -5.52 -0.83
N PHE A 19 2.53 -6.45 -1.52
CA PHE A 19 2.73 -6.70 -2.94
C PHE A 19 1.61 -6.05 -3.75
N ALA A 20 1.96 -5.41 -4.86
CA ALA A 20 1.00 -4.90 -5.82
C ALA A 20 1.37 -5.24 -7.25
N GLN A 21 0.39 -5.71 -8.00
CA GLN A 21 0.42 -5.68 -9.46
C GLN A 21 -0.38 -4.45 -9.92
N CYS A 22 0.32 -3.46 -10.46
CA CYS A 22 -0.25 -2.23 -10.98
C CYS A 22 -0.88 -2.46 -12.38
N PRO A 23 -1.77 -1.55 -12.81
CA PRO A 23 -2.23 -1.50 -14.20
C PRO A 23 -1.05 -1.52 -15.18
N GLY A 24 -1.18 -2.26 -16.27
CA GLY A 24 -0.09 -2.45 -17.24
C GLY A 24 0.96 -3.48 -16.82
N GLY A 25 0.77 -4.20 -15.71
CA GLY A 25 1.59 -5.35 -15.32
C GLY A 25 2.85 -5.00 -14.53
N LYS A 26 3.07 -3.72 -14.22
CA LYS A 26 4.18 -3.29 -13.35
C LYS A 26 3.99 -3.84 -11.94
N ILE A 27 5.06 -4.32 -11.32
CA ILE A 27 5.04 -4.88 -9.96
C ILE A 27 5.68 -3.89 -8.99
N ARG A 28 5.09 -3.80 -7.80
CA ARG A 28 5.60 -3.06 -6.64
C ARG A 28 5.56 -3.92 -5.40
N VAL A 29 6.59 -3.76 -4.56
CA VAL A 29 6.70 -4.43 -3.26
C VAL A 29 7.17 -3.41 -2.24
N LEU A 30 6.51 -3.36 -1.09
CA LEU A 30 6.90 -2.54 0.05
C LEU A 30 6.91 -3.40 1.31
N LYS A 31 7.81 -3.03 2.23
CA LYS A 31 7.87 -3.56 3.59
C LYS A 31 7.81 -2.38 4.55
N LEU A 32 6.87 -2.41 5.48
CA LEU A 32 6.68 -1.39 6.51
C LEU A 32 6.80 -2.02 7.89
N LEU A 33 7.23 -1.24 8.90
CA LEU A 33 7.05 -1.68 10.29
C LEU A 33 5.54 -1.90 10.50
N SER A 34 5.18 -2.99 11.17
CA SER A 34 3.76 -3.29 11.43
C SER A 34 3.13 -2.21 12.32
N GLU A 35 3.92 -1.63 13.22
CA GLU A 35 3.52 -0.52 14.08
C GLU A 35 4.53 0.62 14.00
N ASP A 36 4.05 1.80 13.59
CA ASP A 36 4.82 3.03 13.59
C ASP A 36 3.89 4.25 13.74
N PRO A 37 3.33 4.46 14.95
CA PRO A 37 2.27 5.44 15.18
C PRO A 37 2.68 6.88 14.89
N GLN A 38 3.98 7.17 14.82
CA GLN A 38 4.50 8.50 14.50
C GLN A 38 4.32 8.84 13.02
N HIS A 39 4.31 7.83 12.13
CA HIS A 39 4.29 8.03 10.68
C HIS A 39 2.97 7.59 10.03
N TYR A 40 2.33 6.53 10.55
CA TYR A 40 1.07 6.04 10.00
C TYR A 40 0.25 5.25 11.04
N LYS A 41 -1.07 5.27 10.86
CA LYS A 41 -2.00 4.57 11.75
C LYS A 41 -2.07 3.06 11.50
N ASP A 42 -1.88 2.64 10.24
CA ASP A 42 -2.06 1.26 9.81
C ASP A 42 -1.12 0.96 8.63
N ALA A 43 -0.22 -0.01 8.80
CA ALA A 43 0.79 -0.35 7.80
C ALA A 43 0.19 -0.83 6.46
N PRO A 44 -0.83 -1.73 6.42
CA PRO A 44 -1.52 -2.10 5.18
C PRO A 44 -2.03 -0.90 4.38
N THR A 45 -2.78 -0.01 5.05
CA THR A 45 -3.39 1.17 4.41
C THR A 45 -2.32 2.11 3.88
N GLU A 46 -1.26 2.33 4.67
CA GLU A 46 -0.15 3.17 4.27
C GLU A 46 0.63 2.60 3.08
N GLY A 47 0.88 1.28 3.07
CA GLY A 47 1.56 0.63 1.94
C GLY A 47 0.77 0.73 0.63
N ILE A 48 -0.55 0.57 0.70
CA ILE A 48 -1.43 0.80 -0.47
C ILE A 48 -1.34 2.26 -0.92
N ARG A 49 -1.41 3.23 0.01
CA ARG A 49 -1.32 4.66 -0.29
C ARG A 49 -0.02 5.00 -1.04
N ARG A 50 1.13 4.59 -0.50
CA ARG A 50 2.45 4.84 -1.13
C ARG A 50 2.54 4.27 -2.54
N ILE A 51 2.05 3.05 -2.76
CA ILE A 51 2.05 2.43 -4.10
C ILE A 51 1.15 3.18 -5.07
N LEU A 52 -0.02 3.63 -4.63
CA LEU A 52 -0.93 4.41 -5.48
C LEU A 52 -0.33 5.77 -5.85
N GLU A 53 0.33 6.45 -4.91
CA GLU A 53 1.04 7.71 -5.18
C GLU A 53 2.13 7.54 -6.23
N GLU A 54 3.00 6.55 -6.05
CA GLU A 54 4.08 6.25 -6.98
C GLU A 54 3.57 5.85 -8.37
N ALA A 55 2.48 5.09 -8.42
CA ALA A 55 1.93 4.60 -9.69
C ALA A 55 1.13 5.67 -10.44
N SER A 56 0.53 6.62 -9.73
CA SER A 56 -0.28 7.70 -10.31
C SER A 56 0.50 8.99 -10.57
N CYS A 57 1.79 9.06 -10.19
CA CYS A 57 2.60 10.29 -10.25
C CYS A 57 1.87 11.49 -9.59
N THR A 58 1.07 11.23 -8.56
CA THR A 58 0.22 12.22 -7.89
C THR A 58 0.37 12.06 -6.39
N SER A 59 0.57 13.15 -5.66
CA SER A 59 0.58 13.12 -4.19
C SER A 59 -0.86 12.94 -3.67
N LEU A 60 -1.13 11.82 -3.01
CA LEU A 60 -2.42 11.48 -2.44
C LEU A 60 -2.43 11.89 -0.97
N LYS A 61 -3.41 12.72 -0.59
CA LYS A 61 -3.68 13.02 0.82
C LYS A 61 -3.85 11.73 1.63
N PRO A 62 -3.55 11.74 2.95
CA PRO A 62 -3.69 10.54 3.80
C PRO A 62 -5.07 9.88 3.63
N PHE A 63 -5.04 8.60 3.29
CA PHE A 63 -6.23 7.83 2.94
C PHE A 63 -7.04 7.53 4.21
N ARG A 64 -8.22 8.14 4.37
CA ARG A 64 -9.20 7.71 5.38
C ARG A 64 -10.01 6.56 4.80
N ALA A 65 -9.51 5.34 4.96
CA ALA A 65 -10.33 4.16 4.70
C ALA A 65 -11.38 4.02 5.82
N SER A 66 -12.66 4.15 5.47
CA SER A 66 -13.73 3.55 6.26
C SER A 66 -13.96 2.16 5.67
N PHE A 67 -13.45 1.13 6.34
CA PHE A 67 -13.81 -0.24 6.03
C PHE A 67 -15.14 -0.54 6.74
N SER A 68 -16.15 -0.93 5.97
CA SER A 68 -17.35 -1.59 6.49
C SER A 68 -17.05 -3.04 6.82
#